data_AF-A0AAJ0HNF9-F1
#
_entry.id   AF-A0AAJ0HNF9-F1
#
_cell.length_a   1.000
_cell.length_b   1.000
_cell.length_c   1.000
_cell.angle_alpha   90.00
_cell.angle_beta   90.00
_cell.angle_gamma   90.00
#
_symmetry.space_group_name_H-M   'P 1'
#
loop_
_entity.id
_entity.type
_entity.pdbx_description
1 polymer ?
#
loop_
_entity_poly.entity_id
_entity_poly.type
_entity_poly.pdbx_seq_one_letter_code
_entity_poly.pdbx_strand_id
1 'polypeptide(L)'
;MPPRKTRSKQPLAMVDKNAAEGVIEKTPTDAVPKTRKRKSTDTVTEATATAAPILSLSGDVDDDSELAVYDTCDTVRRKIRAILAKHGITQASFLRAIAKAAYGVDTARKIQHASLGVFLRQEGPLSGNTGTVYYAAYVFFEMLRVKHDKPKTADRGRMEELHKNGVDRKTPPGKAHCWVYAGMEVGMDKYGQLHSYMA
;
A
#
# COMPACT_ATOMS: atom_id res chain seq x y z
N MET A 1 -29.32 32.17 21.19
CA MET A 1 -28.48 32.50 20.01
C MET A 1 -28.49 34.01 19.81
N PRO A 2 -27.47 34.75 20.26
CA PRO A 2 -27.32 36.19 19.96
C PRO A 2 -26.74 36.40 18.54
N PRO A 3 -27.08 37.51 17.84
CA PRO A 3 -26.76 37.69 16.43
C PRO A 3 -25.30 38.13 16.15
N ARG A 4 -24.82 37.77 14.95
CA ARG A 4 -23.46 37.98 14.45
C ARG A 4 -23.26 39.43 13.99
N LYS A 5 -22.41 40.21 14.68
CA LYS A 5 -22.06 41.58 14.26
C LYS A 5 -21.22 41.59 12.98
N THR A 6 -21.67 42.34 11.98
CA THR A 6 -20.85 42.79 10.85
C THR A 6 -20.00 44.00 11.25
N ARG A 7 -18.91 44.27 10.53
CA ARG A 7 -18.17 45.55 10.63
C ARG A 7 -17.68 45.98 9.24
N SER A 8 -17.63 47.29 9.03
CA SER A 8 -17.58 47.96 7.72
C SER A 8 -16.18 48.41 7.27
N LYS A 9 -16.12 48.85 6.01
CA LYS A 9 -14.95 49.17 5.16
C LYS A 9 -14.09 50.37 5.61
N GLN A 10 -12.76 50.26 5.37
CA GLN A 10 -11.87 51.25 4.67
C GLN A 10 -11.65 52.66 5.33
N PRO A 11 -10.59 53.47 5.00
CA PRO A 11 -10.09 53.88 3.66
C PRO A 11 -8.55 53.82 3.41
N LEU A 12 -8.12 54.44 2.30
CA LEU A 12 -6.77 54.45 1.69
C LEU A 12 -6.01 55.77 1.95
N ALA A 13 -4.68 55.82 1.71
CA ALA A 13 -4.00 56.76 0.78
C ALA A 13 -2.44 56.73 0.85
N MET A 14 -1.78 56.72 -0.33
CA MET A 14 -0.45 57.26 -0.76
C MET A 14 0.82 57.21 0.16
N VAL A 15 2.07 57.44 -0.28
CA VAL A 15 2.66 57.96 -1.55
C VAL A 15 3.87 57.10 -2.01
N ASP A 16 4.21 57.21 -3.29
CA ASP A 16 5.21 56.46 -4.08
C ASP A 16 6.70 56.83 -3.86
N LYS A 17 7.60 55.97 -4.37
CA LYS A 17 8.79 56.36 -5.17
C LYS A 17 9.30 55.19 -6.06
N ASN A 18 9.98 55.52 -7.15
CA ASN A 18 10.05 54.71 -8.39
C ASN A 18 11.47 54.25 -8.80
N ALA A 19 11.50 53.43 -9.87
CA ALA A 19 12.64 53.04 -10.73
C ALA A 19 13.58 51.94 -10.17
N ALA A 20 14.05 50.95 -10.94
CA ALA A 20 13.78 50.48 -12.32
C ALA A 20 14.20 48.99 -12.45
N GLU A 21 13.83 48.16 -13.44
CA GLU A 21 12.89 48.28 -14.58
C GLU A 21 12.12 46.94 -14.75
N GLY A 22 11.68 46.33 -15.87
CA GLY A 22 11.80 46.49 -17.34
C GLY A 22 12.42 45.23 -18.00
N VAL A 23 11.96 44.69 -19.15
CA VAL A 23 10.79 44.96 -20.02
C VAL A 23 10.25 43.61 -20.56
N ILE A 24 8.99 43.55 -21.03
CA ILE A 24 8.25 42.34 -21.47
C ILE A 24 7.94 42.41 -22.99
N GLU A 25 7.19 41.45 -23.54
CA GLU A 25 6.38 41.50 -24.79
C GLU A 25 7.12 41.25 -26.15
N LYS A 26 6.61 40.54 -27.19
CA LYS A 26 5.26 39.98 -27.53
C LYS A 26 5.31 38.60 -28.25
N THR A 27 4.18 37.90 -28.26
CA THR A 27 3.78 36.75 -29.14
C THR A 27 3.07 37.27 -30.43
N PRO A 28 2.55 36.48 -31.43
CA PRO A 28 2.20 35.04 -31.56
C PRO A 28 2.94 34.35 -32.77
N THR A 29 2.59 33.22 -33.43
CA THR A 29 1.40 32.33 -33.59
C THR A 29 1.79 30.82 -33.37
N ASP A 30 1.19 29.71 -33.85
CA ASP A 30 0.16 29.39 -34.86
C ASP A 30 -0.57 28.04 -34.60
N ALA A 31 -1.43 27.55 -35.52
CA ALA A 31 -2.46 26.53 -35.26
C ALA A 31 -2.16 25.06 -35.68
N VAL A 32 -2.45 24.13 -34.74
CA VAL A 32 -3.36 22.94 -34.84
C VAL A 32 -3.53 22.21 -36.20
N PRO A 33 -3.59 20.85 -36.28
CA PRO A 33 -3.00 19.76 -35.47
C PRO A 33 -2.25 18.71 -36.35
N LYS A 34 -1.72 17.62 -35.78
CA LYS A 34 -1.59 16.34 -36.53
C LYS A 34 -1.49 15.07 -35.67
N THR A 35 -2.37 14.12 -35.96
CA THR A 35 -2.30 12.73 -35.48
C THR A 35 -1.24 11.95 -36.26
N ARG A 36 -0.51 11.04 -35.59
CA ARG A 36 0.28 9.98 -36.24
C ARG A 36 0.07 8.62 -35.60
N LYS A 37 -1.07 8.03 -35.94
CA LYS A 37 -1.37 6.59 -35.82
C LYS A 37 -0.27 5.79 -36.53
N ARG A 38 0.65 5.15 -35.80
CA ARG A 38 1.56 4.16 -36.40
C ARG A 38 0.82 2.84 -36.61
N LYS A 39 0.96 2.28 -37.80
CA LYS A 39 0.33 1.03 -38.24
C LYS A 39 1.01 -0.16 -37.54
N SER A 40 0.26 -1.23 -37.32
CA SER A 40 0.77 -2.50 -36.80
C SER A 40 1.84 -3.12 -37.71
N THR A 41 2.74 -3.88 -37.11
CA THR A 41 3.53 -4.95 -37.74
C THR A 41 3.51 -6.10 -36.75
N ASP A 42 3.33 -7.32 -37.25
CA ASP A 42 2.74 -8.41 -36.46
C ASP A 42 3.79 -9.37 -35.89
N THR A 43 3.76 -9.56 -34.57
CA THR A 43 4.49 -10.60 -33.82
C THR A 43 3.71 -11.00 -32.56
N VAL A 44 2.49 -11.49 -32.74
CA VAL A 44 1.95 -12.53 -31.82
C VAL A 44 2.93 -13.72 -31.91
N THR A 45 3.46 -14.32 -30.84
CA THR A 45 2.88 -14.83 -29.57
C THR A 45 3.98 -14.68 -28.49
N GLU A 46 3.78 -14.45 -27.18
CA GLU A 46 3.23 -15.38 -26.18
C GLU A 46 3.25 -14.73 -24.76
N ALA A 47 2.54 -13.61 -24.54
CA ALA A 47 2.69 -12.81 -23.30
C ALA A 47 1.40 -12.42 -22.55
N THR A 48 0.22 -12.68 -23.12
CA THR A 48 -1.03 -12.03 -22.68
C THR A 48 -1.92 -12.87 -21.75
N ALA A 49 -1.60 -14.16 -21.56
CA ALA A 49 -2.50 -15.11 -20.87
C ALA A 49 -2.37 -15.16 -19.34
N THR A 50 -1.26 -14.70 -18.77
CA THR A 50 -0.85 -15.04 -17.39
C THR A 50 -1.34 -14.09 -16.28
N ALA A 51 -1.98 -12.97 -16.61
CA ALA A 51 -2.45 -12.00 -15.61
C ALA A 51 -3.84 -12.36 -15.01
N ALA A 52 -4.79 -12.73 -15.87
CA ALA A 52 -6.18 -13.01 -15.47
C ALA A 52 -6.35 -14.18 -14.46
N PRO A 53 -5.72 -15.37 -14.63
CA PRO A 53 -5.97 -16.51 -13.74
C PRO A 53 -5.39 -16.34 -12.31
N ILE A 54 -4.47 -15.39 -12.12
CA ILE A 54 -3.89 -15.04 -10.81
C ILE A 54 -4.85 -14.13 -10.03
N LEU A 55 -5.46 -13.16 -10.70
CA LEU A 55 -6.38 -12.19 -10.08
C LEU A 55 -7.80 -12.74 -9.92
N SER A 56 -8.19 -13.73 -10.74
CA SER A 56 -9.44 -14.48 -10.57
C SER A 56 -9.32 -15.50 -9.43
N LEU A 57 -9.44 -14.97 -8.21
CA LEU A 57 -9.61 -15.71 -6.97
C LEU A 57 -11.01 -15.46 -6.42
N SER A 58 -11.74 -16.55 -6.24
CA SER A 58 -12.86 -16.70 -5.33
C SER A 58 -12.72 -18.10 -4.80
N GLY A 59 -12.40 -18.19 -3.52
CA GLY A 59 -12.49 -19.39 -2.72
C GLY A 59 -13.17 -18.95 -1.43
N ASP A 60 -14.03 -19.81 -0.92
CA ASP A 60 -14.91 -19.50 0.19
C ASP A 60 -14.08 -19.56 1.49
N VAL A 61 -13.55 -18.40 1.88
CA VAL A 61 -13.02 -18.18 3.23
C VAL A 61 -14.25 -17.86 4.08
N ASP A 62 -14.56 -18.68 5.09
CA ASP A 62 -15.66 -18.42 6.01
C ASP A 62 -15.53 -17.01 6.60
N ASP A 63 -16.44 -16.09 6.24
CA ASP A 63 -16.33 -14.65 6.52
C ASP A 63 -16.20 -14.33 8.03
N ASP A 64 -16.68 -15.23 8.90
CA ASP A 64 -16.60 -15.10 10.37
C ASP A 64 -15.23 -15.48 10.97
N SER A 65 -14.34 -16.16 10.22
CA SER A 65 -13.05 -16.65 10.73
C SER A 65 -11.90 -15.69 10.42
N GLU A 66 -11.51 -14.85 11.40
CA GLU A 66 -10.33 -13.98 11.28
C GLU A 66 -9.03 -14.81 11.12
N LEU A 67 -8.54 -14.95 9.89
CA LEU A 67 -7.34 -15.73 9.60
C LEU A 67 -6.09 -15.12 10.27
N ALA A 68 -5.48 -15.88 11.17
CA ALA A 68 -4.21 -15.51 11.80
C ALA A 68 -3.10 -15.32 10.75
N VAL A 69 -2.34 -14.23 10.90
CA VAL A 69 -1.32 -13.79 9.93
C VAL A 69 0.06 -14.18 10.44
N TYR A 70 0.85 -14.89 9.61
CA TYR A 70 2.20 -15.32 9.97
C TYR A 70 3.22 -15.05 8.83
N ASP A 71 2.95 -14.10 7.94
CA ASP A 71 3.93 -13.50 7.03
C ASP A 71 4.38 -12.15 7.60
N THR A 72 5.68 -11.86 7.65
CA THR A 72 6.15 -10.51 8.00
C THR A 72 5.76 -9.47 6.95
N CYS A 73 5.59 -8.21 7.34
CA CYS A 73 5.23 -7.11 6.44
C CYS A 73 6.24 -6.95 5.28
N ASP A 74 7.55 -7.13 5.52
CA ASP A 74 8.57 -7.16 4.47
C ASP A 74 8.33 -8.29 3.45
N THR A 75 7.92 -9.47 3.92
CA THR A 75 7.60 -10.62 3.07
C THR A 75 6.34 -10.36 2.23
N VAL A 76 5.29 -9.78 2.81
CA VAL A 76 4.10 -9.35 2.06
C VAL A 76 4.48 -8.28 1.03
N ARG A 77 5.28 -7.26 1.37
CA ARG A 77 5.75 -6.25 0.41
C ARG A 77 6.57 -6.86 -0.73
N ARG A 78 7.46 -7.83 -0.47
CA ARG A 78 8.18 -8.60 -1.50
C ARG A 78 7.22 -9.33 -2.43
N LYS A 79 6.23 -10.06 -1.89
CA LYS A 79 5.20 -10.77 -2.66
C LYS A 79 4.34 -9.82 -3.53
N ILE A 80 3.94 -8.65 -3.00
CA ILE A 80 3.21 -7.62 -3.75
C ILE A 80 4.06 -7.07 -4.92
N ARG A 81 5.31 -6.65 -4.64
CA ARG A 81 6.23 -6.13 -5.67
C ARG A 81 6.45 -7.15 -6.79
N ALA A 82 6.59 -8.44 -6.46
CA ALA A 82 6.72 -9.54 -7.43
C ALA A 82 5.46 -9.81 -8.28
N ILE A 83 4.25 -9.46 -7.80
CA ILE A 83 3.02 -9.50 -8.61
C ILE A 83 2.92 -8.26 -9.50
N LEU A 84 3.19 -7.06 -8.97
CA LEU A 84 3.10 -5.80 -9.72
C LEU A 84 4.18 -5.67 -10.81
N ALA A 85 5.27 -6.44 -10.72
CA ALA A 85 6.28 -6.55 -11.77
C ALA A 85 5.82 -7.40 -12.99
N LYS A 86 4.70 -8.13 -12.91
CA LYS A 86 4.18 -8.93 -14.03
C LYS A 86 3.38 -8.06 -15.00
N HIS A 87 3.67 -8.22 -16.28
CA HIS A 87 2.92 -7.54 -17.35
C HIS A 87 1.41 -7.81 -17.25
N GLY A 88 0.60 -6.79 -17.52
CA GLY A 88 -0.86 -6.84 -17.46
C GLY A 88 -1.49 -6.67 -16.07
N ILE A 89 -0.72 -6.65 -14.97
CA ILE A 89 -1.27 -6.44 -13.61
C ILE A 89 -1.15 -4.98 -13.20
N THR A 90 -2.28 -4.30 -13.02
CA THR A 90 -2.32 -2.94 -12.47
C THR A 90 -2.48 -2.95 -10.95
N GLN A 91 -2.03 -1.89 -10.26
CA GLN A 91 -2.31 -1.71 -8.83
C GLN A 91 -3.82 -1.68 -8.53
N ALA A 92 -4.62 -1.07 -9.41
CA ALA A 92 -6.07 -0.99 -9.26
C ALA A 92 -6.79 -2.34 -9.45
N SER A 93 -6.28 -3.25 -10.29
CA SER A 93 -6.80 -4.61 -10.43
C SER A 93 -6.35 -5.52 -9.28
N PHE A 94 -5.09 -5.37 -8.83
CA PHE A 94 -4.60 -6.07 -7.64
C PHE A 94 -5.40 -5.70 -6.38
N LEU A 95 -5.68 -4.41 -6.15
CA LEU A 95 -6.46 -3.94 -5.01
C LEU A 95 -7.90 -4.48 -4.98
N ARG A 96 -8.52 -4.69 -6.14
CA ARG A 96 -9.84 -5.33 -6.25
C ARG A 96 -9.76 -6.83 -5.93
N ALA A 97 -8.74 -7.52 -6.43
CA ALA A 97 -8.55 -8.95 -6.19
C ALA A 97 -8.31 -9.24 -4.69
N ILE A 98 -7.43 -8.48 -4.02
CA ILE A 98 -7.18 -8.70 -2.59
C ILE A 98 -8.37 -8.30 -1.72
N ALA A 99 -9.15 -7.27 -2.10
CA ALA A 99 -10.37 -6.92 -1.39
C ALA A 99 -11.43 -8.04 -1.50
N LYS A 100 -11.66 -8.56 -2.72
CA LYS A 100 -12.58 -9.68 -2.96
C LYS A 100 -12.16 -10.95 -2.20
N ALA A 101 -10.86 -11.20 -2.13
CA ALA A 101 -10.29 -12.37 -1.46
C ALA A 101 -10.37 -12.32 0.08
N ALA A 102 -10.50 -11.12 0.67
CA ALA A 102 -10.39 -10.94 2.13
C ALA A 102 -11.66 -10.46 2.82
N TYR A 103 -12.66 -10.00 2.05
CA TYR A 103 -13.93 -9.47 2.53
C TYR A 103 -15.13 -9.85 1.63
N GLY A 104 -15.02 -10.92 0.83
CA GLY A 104 -16.09 -11.35 -0.09
C GLY A 104 -16.39 -10.36 -1.23
N VAL A 105 -17.51 -10.59 -1.93
CA VAL A 105 -17.92 -9.79 -3.11
C VAL A 105 -18.74 -8.56 -2.70
N ASP A 106 -19.61 -8.70 -1.70
CA ASP A 106 -20.69 -7.76 -1.42
C ASP A 106 -20.37 -6.74 -0.31
N THR A 107 -19.21 -6.83 0.34
CA THR A 107 -18.84 -5.85 1.37
C THR A 107 -18.48 -4.48 0.77
N ALA A 108 -18.94 -3.42 1.43
CA ALA A 108 -18.56 -2.05 1.09
C ALA A 108 -17.07 -1.71 1.39
N ARG A 109 -16.27 -2.65 1.90
CA ARG A 109 -14.92 -2.45 2.47
C ARG A 109 -13.82 -2.34 1.38
N LYS A 110 -13.93 -1.29 0.56
CA LYS A 110 -12.97 -0.99 -0.52
C LYS A 110 -11.62 -0.52 0.04
N ILE A 111 -10.54 -1.10 -0.46
CA ILE A 111 -9.17 -0.72 -0.07
C ILE A 111 -8.72 0.49 -0.91
N GLN A 112 -8.24 1.53 -0.25
CA GLN A 112 -7.84 2.80 -0.88
C GLN A 112 -6.47 2.70 -1.56
N HIS A 113 -6.31 3.32 -2.74
CA HIS A 113 -5.04 3.35 -3.48
C HIS A 113 -3.86 3.93 -2.67
N ALA A 114 -4.07 4.99 -1.88
CA ALA A 114 -2.97 5.60 -1.14
C ALA A 114 -2.45 4.71 0.02
N SER A 115 -3.30 3.85 0.61
CA SER A 115 -2.86 2.90 1.64
C SER A 115 -1.87 1.86 1.11
N LEU A 116 -2.00 1.42 -0.15
CA LEU A 116 -0.99 0.58 -0.82
C LEU A 116 0.33 1.34 -0.98
N GLY A 117 0.27 2.60 -1.42
CA GLY A 117 1.44 3.47 -1.55
C GLY A 117 2.15 3.75 -0.22
N VAL A 118 1.40 3.91 0.88
CA VAL A 118 1.97 4.03 2.23
C VAL A 118 2.63 2.71 2.65
N PHE A 119 1.92 1.58 2.54
CA PHE A 119 2.44 0.27 2.94
C PHE A 119 3.72 -0.10 2.17
N LEU A 120 3.76 0.13 0.85
CA LEU A 120 4.93 -0.17 0.01
C LEU A 120 6.16 0.72 0.25
N ARG A 121 6.02 1.85 0.95
CA ARG A 121 7.13 2.73 1.39
C ARG A 121 7.61 2.45 2.82
N GLN A 122 6.90 1.63 3.59
CA GLN A 122 7.34 1.23 4.93
C GLN A 122 8.37 0.10 4.86
N GLU A 123 9.23 0.02 5.88
CA GLU A 123 10.30 -0.96 6.00
C GLU A 123 10.34 -1.54 7.42
N GLY A 124 10.72 -2.80 7.57
CA GLY A 124 10.73 -3.54 8.83
C GLY A 124 9.55 -4.52 8.98
N PRO A 125 9.69 -5.54 9.84
CA PRO A 125 8.92 -6.78 9.76
C PRO A 125 7.48 -6.66 10.26
N LEU A 126 7.20 -5.67 11.11
CA LEU A 126 5.86 -5.33 11.61
C LEU A 126 5.37 -3.97 11.10
N SER A 127 6.14 -3.29 10.25
CA SER A 127 5.80 -1.95 9.76
C SER A 127 4.65 -2.01 8.75
N GLY A 128 3.46 -1.63 9.22
CA GLY A 128 2.22 -1.70 8.46
C GLY A 128 1.28 -2.86 8.83
N ASN A 129 1.58 -3.58 9.92
CA ASN A 129 0.77 -4.70 10.44
C ASN A 129 -0.71 -4.36 10.69
N THR A 130 -1.03 -3.14 11.08
CA THR A 130 -2.42 -2.67 11.29
C THR A 130 -3.17 -2.29 10.00
N GLY A 131 -2.49 -2.33 8.84
CA GLY A 131 -3.07 -1.92 7.56
C GLY A 131 -3.97 -2.98 6.93
N THR A 132 -5.14 -2.56 6.42
CA THR A 132 -6.05 -3.45 5.66
C THR A 132 -5.39 -4.10 4.44
N VAL A 133 -4.45 -3.39 3.79
CA VAL A 133 -3.63 -3.90 2.68
C VAL A 133 -2.81 -5.13 3.09
N TYR A 134 -2.23 -5.14 4.28
CA TYR A 134 -1.36 -6.22 4.76
C TYR A 134 -2.16 -7.50 4.97
N TYR A 135 -3.29 -7.43 5.69
CA TYR A 135 -4.20 -8.57 5.86
C TYR A 135 -4.76 -9.06 4.53
N ALA A 136 -5.32 -8.16 3.72
CA ALA A 136 -5.99 -8.55 2.49
C ALA A 136 -5.03 -9.17 1.47
N ALA A 137 -3.81 -8.63 1.34
CA ALA A 137 -2.78 -9.22 0.51
C ALA A 137 -2.32 -10.58 1.05
N TYR A 138 -2.17 -10.74 2.37
CA TYR A 138 -1.83 -12.02 3.00
C TYR A 138 -2.87 -13.11 2.70
N VAL A 139 -4.17 -12.84 2.91
CA VAL A 139 -5.25 -13.81 2.61
C VAL A 139 -5.21 -14.22 1.13
N PHE A 140 -5.09 -13.25 0.23
CA PHE A 140 -4.91 -13.51 -1.20
C PHE A 140 -3.68 -14.38 -1.53
N PHE A 141 -2.56 -14.22 -0.80
CA PHE A 141 -1.36 -15.04 -0.98
C PHE A 141 -1.50 -16.47 -0.41
N GLU A 142 -2.27 -16.69 0.66
CA GLU A 142 -2.61 -18.04 1.13
C GLU A 142 -3.57 -18.75 0.15
N MET A 143 -4.60 -18.06 -0.34
CA MET A 143 -5.49 -18.60 -1.37
C MET A 143 -4.74 -18.94 -2.67
N LEU A 144 -3.76 -18.11 -3.07
CA LEU A 144 -2.85 -18.43 -4.19
C LEU A 144 -1.92 -19.61 -3.87
N ARG A 145 -1.54 -19.83 -2.60
CA ARG A 145 -0.75 -20.99 -2.20
C ARG A 145 -1.57 -22.27 -2.33
N VAL A 146 -2.83 -22.25 -1.88
CA VAL A 146 -3.79 -23.36 -2.00
C VAL A 146 -4.12 -23.66 -3.45
N LYS A 147 -4.49 -22.66 -4.28
CA LYS A 147 -4.79 -22.83 -5.72
C LYS A 147 -3.61 -23.36 -6.57
N HIS A 148 -2.41 -23.42 -6.00
CA HIS A 148 -1.21 -23.94 -6.65
C HIS A 148 -0.56 -25.11 -5.87
N ASP A 149 -1.24 -25.68 -4.89
CA ASP A 149 -0.79 -26.80 -4.05
C ASP A 149 0.62 -26.63 -3.45
N LYS A 150 0.97 -25.38 -3.11
CA LYS A 150 2.32 -25.04 -2.67
C LYS A 150 2.54 -25.33 -1.18
N PRO A 151 3.67 -25.96 -0.80
CA PRO A 151 4.02 -26.16 0.61
C PRO A 151 4.22 -24.82 1.33
N LYS A 152 4.16 -24.85 2.67
CA LYS A 152 4.54 -23.69 3.50
C LYS A 152 6.04 -23.40 3.34
N THR A 153 6.41 -22.12 3.28
CA THR A 153 7.82 -21.68 3.27
C THR A 153 8.48 -21.92 4.63
N ALA A 154 9.80 -22.13 4.68
CA ALA A 154 10.54 -22.25 5.95
C ALA A 154 10.36 -21.04 6.90
N ASP A 155 10.32 -19.82 6.37
CA ASP A 155 10.01 -18.61 7.16
C ASP A 155 8.61 -18.65 7.79
N ARG A 156 7.64 -19.32 7.14
CA ARG A 156 6.29 -19.50 7.69
C ARG A 156 6.30 -20.47 8.88
N GLY A 157 7.07 -21.57 8.81
CA GLY A 157 7.24 -22.48 9.95
C GLY A 157 7.79 -21.75 11.18
N ARG A 158 8.83 -20.93 11.00
CA ARG A 158 9.37 -20.09 12.09
C ARG A 158 8.37 -19.05 12.61
N MET A 159 7.60 -18.42 11.74
CA MET A 159 6.57 -17.47 12.20
C MET A 159 5.42 -18.16 12.96
N GLU A 160 5.05 -19.39 12.61
CA GLU A 160 4.08 -20.21 13.37
C GLU A 160 4.64 -20.67 14.74
N GLU A 161 5.94 -20.93 14.82
CA GLU A 161 6.66 -21.25 16.07
C GLU A 161 6.77 -20.04 17.01
N LEU A 162 7.20 -18.88 16.47
CA LEU A 162 7.46 -17.64 17.23
C LEU A 162 6.19 -16.84 17.57
N HIS A 163 5.18 -16.86 16.70
CA HIS A 163 3.91 -16.14 16.86
C HIS A 163 2.73 -17.12 16.81
N LYS A 164 2.57 -17.94 17.85
CA LYS A 164 1.54 -19.01 17.90
C LYS A 164 0.11 -18.54 17.58
N ASN A 165 -0.23 -17.31 17.97
CA ASN A 165 -1.55 -16.69 17.75
C ASN A 165 -1.60 -15.81 16.47
N GLY A 166 -0.56 -15.86 15.63
CA GLY A 166 -0.31 -14.90 14.57
C GLY A 166 0.28 -13.58 15.06
N VAL A 167 0.70 -12.75 14.11
CA VAL A 167 1.23 -11.40 14.29
C VAL A 167 0.11 -10.45 14.73
N ASP A 168 0.35 -9.61 15.75
CA ASP A 168 -0.62 -8.60 16.15
C ASP A 168 -0.93 -7.64 14.99
N ARG A 169 -2.23 -7.43 14.78
CA ARG A 169 -2.84 -6.62 13.73
C ARG A 169 -3.58 -5.40 14.30
N LYS A 170 -3.60 -5.23 15.63
CA LYS A 170 -4.27 -4.14 16.36
C LYS A 170 -3.28 -3.08 16.84
N THR A 171 -2.13 -3.47 17.39
CA THR A 171 -1.10 -2.54 17.88
C THR A 171 0.02 -2.37 16.85
N PRO A 172 0.35 -1.14 16.40
CA PRO A 172 1.54 -0.94 15.60
C PRO A 172 2.80 -1.05 16.49
N PRO A 173 3.95 -1.53 15.97
CA PRO A 173 5.14 -1.81 16.80
C PRO A 173 5.65 -0.58 17.57
N GLY A 174 5.58 0.63 16.99
CA GLY A 174 5.93 1.89 17.66
C GLY A 174 4.96 2.34 18.78
N LYS A 175 3.97 1.51 19.15
CA LYS A 175 3.12 1.67 20.34
C LYS A 175 3.19 0.46 21.28
N ALA A 176 4.04 -0.53 21.01
CA ALA A 176 4.28 -1.63 21.93
C ALA A 176 5.18 -1.15 23.08
N HIS A 177 4.70 -1.29 24.31
CA HIS A 177 5.51 -1.00 25.50
C HIS A 177 6.36 -2.23 25.85
N CYS A 178 7.69 -2.04 25.93
CA CYS A 178 8.61 -3.04 26.44
C CYS A 178 9.25 -2.55 27.75
N TRP A 179 9.60 -3.49 28.63
CA TRP A 179 10.28 -3.22 29.89
C TRP A 179 11.73 -3.68 29.75
N VAL A 180 12.67 -2.81 30.10
CA VAL A 180 14.09 -2.94 29.75
C VAL A 180 14.93 -2.44 30.94
N TYR A 181 16.01 -3.14 31.27
CA TYR A 181 16.93 -2.69 32.31
C TYR A 181 17.78 -1.51 31.82
N ALA A 182 18.12 -0.60 32.74
CA ALA A 182 18.97 0.56 32.42
C ALA A 182 20.34 0.09 31.88
N GLY A 183 20.75 0.63 30.73
CA GLY A 183 21.97 0.22 30.03
C GLY A 183 21.79 -0.90 28.99
N MET A 184 20.58 -1.43 28.79
CA MET A 184 20.27 -2.31 27.66
C MET A 184 19.56 -1.55 26.53
N GLU A 185 19.92 -1.83 25.29
CA GLU A 185 19.20 -1.38 24.09
C GLU A 185 18.14 -2.40 23.65
N VAL A 186 17.26 -1.99 22.72
CA VAL A 186 16.20 -2.85 22.17
C VAL A 186 16.32 -2.95 20.65
N GLY A 187 16.54 -4.16 20.15
CA GLY A 187 16.47 -4.50 18.73
C GLY A 187 15.16 -5.20 18.38
N MET A 188 14.80 -5.17 17.10
CA MET A 188 13.75 -6.02 16.54
C MET A 188 14.37 -6.97 15.52
N ASP A 189 14.24 -8.28 15.75
CA ASP A 189 14.68 -9.29 14.78
C ASP A 189 13.79 -9.28 13.52
N LYS A 190 14.29 -9.85 12.41
CA LYS A 190 13.56 -10.05 11.14
C LYS A 190 12.19 -10.72 11.27
N TYR A 191 11.92 -11.46 12.36
CA TYR A 191 10.61 -12.06 12.65
C TYR A 191 9.70 -11.18 13.52
N GLY A 192 10.09 -9.93 13.81
CA GLY A 192 9.28 -8.96 14.56
C GLY A 192 9.35 -9.08 16.09
N GLN A 193 10.17 -9.98 16.62
CA GLN A 193 10.38 -10.11 18.06
C GLN A 193 11.36 -9.05 18.58
N LEU A 194 10.96 -8.38 19.67
CA LEU A 194 11.82 -7.46 20.41
C LEU A 194 12.80 -8.24 21.29
N HIS A 195 14.08 -7.89 21.19
CA HIS A 195 15.15 -8.45 22.00
C HIS A 195 15.92 -7.31 22.67
N SER A 196 16.17 -7.41 23.97
CA SER A 196 17.12 -6.53 24.63
C SER A 196 18.54 -7.10 24.57
N TYR A 197 19.52 -6.22 24.40
CA TYR A 197 20.95 -6.57 24.43
C TYR A 197 21.72 -5.51 25.24
N MET A 198 22.88 -5.89 25.79
CA MET A 198 23.82 -4.90 26.34
C MET A 198 24.63 -4.32 25.17
N ALA A 199 24.82 -2.99 25.20
CA ALA A 199 25.67 -2.26 24.27
C ALA A 199 27.14 -2.25 24.73
#